data_AF-S6V4Q5-F1
#
_entry.id   AF-S6V4Q5-F1
#
_cell.length_a   1.000
_cell.length_b   1.000
_cell.length_c   1.000
_cell.angle_alpha   90.00
_cell.angle_beta   90.00
_cell.angle_gamma   90.00
#
_symmetry.space_group_name_H-M   'P 1'
#
loop_
_entity.id
_entity.type
_entity.pdbx_description
1 polymer ?
#
loop_
_entity_poly.entity_id
_entity_poly.type
_entity_poly.pdbx_seq_one_letter_code
_entity_poly.pdbx_strand_id
1 'polypeptide(L)'
;MTQIARIRDNTSERRLQAERLTGARALQEAQALRFSVFSEEFNARLKGAEQGLDIDDYDIHCSHIGVRDLNTGRLVATTRLLDHKAANTLGSFYSEEEFSLHGLAHLQGPILELGRTCVDPAYRNGGTIAVLWSELAEVLNEGGYSYLMGCASIPMQDGGIQA
;
A
#
# COMPACT_ATOMS: atom_id res chain seq x y z
N MET A 1 -33.41 7.10 -36.92
CA MET A 1 -32.23 7.91 -36.56
C MET A 1 -32.09 7.84 -35.05
N THR A 2 -31.26 6.93 -34.53
CA THR A 2 -31.11 6.74 -33.09
C THR A 2 -29.75 7.28 -32.68
N GLN A 3 -29.75 8.47 -32.09
CA GLN A 3 -28.55 9.16 -31.65
C GLN A 3 -28.11 8.51 -30.33
N ILE A 4 -27.06 7.69 -30.38
CA ILE A 4 -26.43 7.15 -29.18
C ILE A 4 -25.80 8.32 -28.43
N ALA A 5 -26.34 8.62 -27.25
CA ALA A 5 -25.78 9.61 -26.35
C ALA A 5 -24.35 9.17 -25.97
N ARG A 6 -23.35 9.90 -26.48
CA ARG A 6 -21.99 9.82 -25.95
C ARG A 6 -22.03 10.36 -24.53
N ILE A 7 -21.98 9.46 -23.55
CA ILE A 7 -21.61 9.81 -22.18
C ILE A 7 -20.20 10.39 -22.29
N ARG A 8 -20.07 11.71 -22.20
CA ARG A 8 -18.77 12.36 -22.03
C ARG A 8 -18.35 12.06 -20.61
N ASP A 9 -17.53 11.04 -20.43
CA ASP A 9 -16.74 10.89 -19.22
C ASP A 9 -15.78 12.09 -19.17
N ASN A 10 -16.09 13.06 -18.31
CA ASN A 10 -15.36 14.32 -18.20
C ASN A 10 -14.18 14.21 -17.24
N THR A 11 -13.70 13.00 -16.97
CA THR A 11 -12.43 12.80 -16.29
C THR A 11 -11.31 12.95 -17.31
N SER A 12 -10.49 14.00 -17.16
CA SER A 12 -9.20 14.07 -17.88
C SER A 12 -8.50 12.73 -17.75
N GLU A 13 -7.99 12.17 -18.86
CA GLU A 13 -7.21 10.92 -18.81
C GLU A 13 -6.13 11.04 -17.74
N ARG A 14 -6.25 10.19 -16.72
CA ARG A 14 -5.30 10.17 -15.59
C ARG A 14 -4.01 9.55 -16.09
N ARG A 15 -2.92 10.29 -15.96
CA ARG A 15 -1.59 9.82 -16.35
C ARG A 15 -0.91 9.26 -15.11
N LEU A 16 -1.14 7.98 -14.84
CA LEU A 16 -0.61 7.31 -13.66
C LEU A 16 0.75 6.68 -13.96
N GLN A 17 1.69 6.85 -13.04
CA GLN A 17 3.02 6.24 -13.11
C GLN A 17 3.36 5.61 -11.76
N ALA A 18 3.86 4.37 -11.79
CA ALA A 18 4.42 3.76 -10.61
C ALA A 18 5.85 4.26 -10.35
N GLU A 19 6.24 4.34 -9.08
CA GLU A 19 7.58 4.75 -8.67
C GLU A 19 8.02 4.06 -7.38
N ARG A 20 9.34 3.90 -7.22
CA ARG A 20 9.97 3.54 -5.94
C ARG A 20 10.20 4.80 -5.14
N LEU A 21 9.66 4.86 -3.93
CA LEU A 21 9.75 6.01 -3.05
C LEU A 21 11.06 5.96 -2.28
N THR A 22 12.00 6.81 -2.67
CA THR A 22 13.36 6.84 -2.11
C THR A 22 13.64 8.12 -1.34
N GLY A 23 14.30 7.98 -0.19
CA GLY A 23 14.67 9.10 0.68
C GLY A 23 13.53 9.64 1.55
N ALA A 24 13.90 10.49 2.50
CA ALA A 24 13.01 10.96 3.57
C ALA A 24 11.76 11.69 3.05
N ARG A 25 11.91 12.50 1.99
CA ARG A 25 10.78 13.25 1.42
C ARG A 25 9.72 12.34 0.81
N ALA A 26 10.13 11.33 0.04
CA ALA A 26 9.20 10.40 -0.60
C ALA A 26 8.50 9.52 0.44
N LEU A 27 9.24 9.09 1.48
CA LEU A 27 8.65 8.38 2.62
C LEU A 27 7.61 9.25 3.35
N GLN A 28 7.91 10.53 3.60
CA GLN A 28 6.97 11.45 4.22
C GLN A 28 5.71 11.67 3.37
N GLU A 29 5.83 11.74 2.03
CA GLU A 29 4.67 11.77 1.14
C GLU A 29 3.79 10.52 1.27
N ALA A 30 4.39 9.32 1.34
CA ALA A 30 3.64 8.09 1.59
C ALA A 30 2.98 8.09 2.98
N GLN A 31 3.68 8.52 4.02
CA GLN A 31 3.16 8.62 5.39
C GLN A 31 1.96 9.58 5.47
N ALA A 32 2.01 10.70 4.76
CA ALA A 32 0.92 11.65 4.69
C ALA A 32 -0.30 11.08 3.95
N LEU A 33 -0.07 10.38 2.83
CA LEU A 33 -1.16 9.70 2.10
C LEU A 33 -1.82 8.61 2.96
N ARG A 34 -1.02 7.78 3.63
CA ARG A 34 -1.50 6.76 4.57
C ARG A 34 -2.33 7.37 5.69
N PHE A 35 -1.84 8.44 6.30
CA PHE A 35 -2.59 9.17 7.33
C PHE A 35 -3.94 9.66 6.83
N SER A 36 -3.96 10.35 5.70
CA SER A 36 -5.19 10.90 5.11
C SER A 36 -6.22 9.79 4.86
N VAL A 37 -5.80 8.68 4.26
CA VAL A 37 -6.72 7.58 3.93
C VAL A 37 -7.15 6.82 5.19
N PHE A 38 -6.23 6.46 6.08
CA PHE A 38 -6.56 5.60 7.23
C PHE A 38 -7.30 6.36 8.35
N SER A 39 -7.02 7.64 8.56
CA SER A 39 -7.75 8.46 9.54
C SER A 39 -9.20 8.69 9.13
N GLU A 40 -9.47 8.95 7.85
CA GLU A 40 -10.82 9.11 7.32
C GLU A 40 -11.66 7.82 7.40
N GLU A 41 -11.02 6.66 7.23
CA GLU A 41 -11.73 5.39 7.04
C GLU A 41 -11.84 4.53 8.29
N PHE A 42 -10.82 4.54 9.14
CA PHE A 42 -10.74 3.63 10.28
C PHE A 42 -10.86 4.34 11.64
N ASN A 43 -10.99 5.67 11.65
CA ASN A 43 -10.90 6.50 12.87
C ASN A 43 -9.69 6.08 13.74
N ALA A 44 -8.63 5.61 13.08
CA ALA A 44 -7.53 4.91 13.71
C ALA A 44 -6.68 5.91 14.50
N ARG A 45 -6.28 5.51 15.71
CA ARG A 45 -5.25 6.24 16.46
C ARG A 45 -3.89 5.88 15.87
N LEU A 46 -3.48 6.65 14.86
CA LEU A 46 -2.21 6.46 14.17
C LEU A 46 -1.07 7.12 14.95
N LYS A 47 0.10 6.47 14.97
CA LYS A 47 1.34 7.07 15.47
C LYS A 47 1.78 8.16 14.48
N GLY A 48 2.12 9.35 14.96
CA GLY A 48 2.47 10.51 14.12
C GLY A 48 1.28 11.37 13.70
N ALA A 49 0.07 11.09 14.22
CA ALA A 49 -1.14 11.82 13.89
C ALA A 49 -1.05 13.33 14.18
N GLU A 50 -0.28 13.74 15.19
CA GLU A 50 -0.03 15.15 15.52
C GLU A 50 0.72 15.91 14.41
N GLN A 51 1.37 15.18 13.51
CA GLN A 51 2.10 15.70 12.35
C GLN A 51 1.32 15.46 11.04
N GLY A 52 0.15 14.83 11.10
CA GLY A 52 -0.61 14.40 9.93
C GLY A 52 0.05 13.26 9.16
N LEU A 53 0.77 12.37 9.86
CA LEU A 53 1.55 11.26 9.28
C LEU A 53 1.17 9.92 9.94
N ASP A 54 1.24 8.84 9.18
CA ASP A 54 1.19 7.46 9.66
C ASP A 54 2.61 6.90 9.68
N ILE A 55 3.24 6.91 10.85
CA ILE A 55 4.66 6.52 11.03
C ILE A 55 4.74 5.33 11.97
N ASP A 56 5.54 4.33 11.65
CA ASP A 56 5.93 3.30 12.60
C ASP A 56 7.40 2.89 12.46
N ASP A 57 7.84 2.04 13.39
CA ASP A 57 9.24 1.61 13.49
C ASP A 57 9.66 0.71 12.31
N TYR A 58 8.71 0.15 11.55
CA TYR A 58 9.00 -0.66 10.37
C TYR A 58 9.39 0.20 9.16
N ASP A 59 8.99 1.47 9.09
CA ASP A 59 9.15 2.30 7.89
C ASP A 59 10.61 2.40 7.40
N ILE A 60 11.58 2.43 8.33
CA ILE A 60 13.01 2.52 8.00
C ILE A 60 13.60 1.21 7.48
N HIS A 61 12.96 0.09 7.77
CA HIS A 61 13.38 -1.25 7.33
C HIS A 61 12.72 -1.66 6.02
N CYS A 62 11.70 -0.91 5.59
CA CYS A 62 10.91 -1.23 4.41
C CYS A 62 11.33 -0.42 3.19
N SER A 63 11.17 -1.04 2.03
CA SER A 63 11.02 -0.29 0.78
C SER A 63 9.57 0.17 0.61
N HIS A 64 9.36 1.21 -0.19
CA HIS A 64 8.04 1.76 -0.43
C HIS A 64 7.87 2.01 -1.93
N ILE A 65 6.73 1.62 -2.47
CA ILE A 65 6.35 1.90 -3.86
C ILE A 65 5.03 2.65 -3.87
N GLY A 66 4.80 3.45 -4.91
CA GLY A 66 3.56 4.19 -5.03
C GLY A 66 3.19 4.52 -6.47
N VAL A 67 2.05 5.18 -6.61
CA VAL A 67 1.53 5.66 -7.89
C VAL A 67 1.38 7.15 -7.82
N ARG A 68 1.97 7.85 -8.79
CA ARG A 68 1.88 9.29 -8.97
C ARG A 68 0.96 9.63 -10.14
N ASP A 69 0.08 10.60 -9.95
CA ASP A 69 -0.64 11.23 -11.04
C ASP A 69 0.23 12.33 -11.64
N LEU A 70 0.72 12.11 -12.86
CA LEU A 70 1.59 13.03 -13.57
C LEU A 70 0.91 14.35 -13.96
N ASN A 71 -0.42 14.40 -13.96
CA ASN A 71 -1.14 15.65 -14.24
C ASN A 71 -1.10 16.59 -13.03
N THR A 72 -1.10 16.05 -11.80
CA THR A 72 -1.16 16.84 -10.56
C THR A 72 0.14 16.81 -9.76
N GLY A 73 1.03 15.86 -10.07
CA GLY A 73 2.23 15.56 -9.29
C GLY A 73 1.96 14.87 -7.96
N ARG A 74 0.71 14.52 -7.63
CA ARG A 74 0.34 13.93 -6.33
C ARG A 74 0.64 12.43 -6.29
N LEU A 75 1.15 11.95 -5.17
CA LEU A 75 1.14 10.54 -4.81
C LEU A 75 -0.31 10.14 -4.45
N VAL A 76 -0.86 9.14 -5.12
CA VAL A 76 -2.29 8.77 -5.05
C VAL A 76 -2.52 7.32 -4.61
N ALA A 77 -1.47 6.50 -4.59
CA ALA A 77 -1.48 5.19 -3.97
C ALA A 77 -0.08 4.87 -3.44
N THR A 78 0.01 4.04 -2.40
CA THR A 78 1.28 3.57 -1.86
C THR A 78 1.11 2.20 -1.23
N THR A 79 2.19 1.41 -1.18
CA THR A 79 2.30 0.22 -0.33
C THR A 79 3.72 0.07 0.20
N ARG A 80 3.83 -0.50 1.40
CA ARG A 80 5.08 -0.77 2.10
C ARG A 80 5.49 -2.22 1.86
N LEU A 81 6.79 -2.44 1.64
CA LEU A 81 7.38 -3.73 1.31
C LEU A 81 8.47 -4.09 2.34
N LEU A 82 8.23 -5.12 3.15
CA LEU A 82 9.20 -5.67 4.10
C LEU A 82 9.82 -6.95 3.54
N ASP A 83 11.10 -6.88 3.20
CA ASP A 83 11.88 -8.02 2.72
C ASP A 83 12.22 -8.99 3.86
N HIS A 84 12.26 -10.29 3.58
CA HIS A 84 12.65 -11.32 4.55
C HIS A 84 13.97 -11.07 5.28
N LYS A 85 14.98 -10.44 4.65
CA LYS A 85 16.25 -10.13 5.35
C LYS A 85 16.06 -9.01 6.37
N ALA A 86 15.23 -8.02 6.03
CA ALA A 86 14.85 -6.96 6.95
C ALA A 86 14.00 -7.51 8.11
N ALA A 87 13.01 -8.37 7.82
CA ALA A 87 12.22 -9.07 8.83
C ALA A 87 13.11 -9.91 9.76
N ASN A 88 14.07 -10.66 9.22
CA ASN A 88 15.05 -11.42 10.03
C ASN A 88 15.90 -10.51 10.94
N THR A 89 16.19 -9.28 10.50
CA THR A 89 16.94 -8.30 11.31
C THR A 89 16.08 -7.73 12.43
N LEU A 90 14.78 -7.52 12.16
CA LEU A 90 13.78 -7.11 13.15
C LEU A 90 13.41 -8.24 14.13
N GLY A 91 13.53 -9.49 13.70
CA GLY A 91 13.20 -10.70 14.45
C GLY A 91 11.88 -11.34 14.04
N SER A 92 11.03 -10.64 13.28
CA SER A 92 9.75 -11.12 12.77
C SER A 92 9.25 -10.28 11.59
N PHE A 93 8.27 -10.81 10.86
CA PHE A 93 7.40 -10.02 10.01
C PHE A 93 6.37 -9.24 10.85
N TYR A 94 5.79 -8.18 10.28
CA TYR A 94 4.75 -7.40 10.97
C TYR A 94 3.51 -8.26 11.23
N SER A 95 3.09 -9.07 10.25
CA SER A 95 1.90 -9.93 10.37
C SER A 95 2.03 -11.00 11.47
N GLU A 96 3.25 -11.33 11.93
CA GLU A 96 3.46 -12.25 13.05
C GLU A 96 3.15 -11.61 14.42
N GLU A 97 3.11 -10.28 14.51
CA GLU A 97 2.64 -9.56 15.70
C GLU A 97 1.10 -9.57 15.80
N GLU A 98 0.43 -9.61 14.65
CA GLU A 98 -1.04 -9.55 14.55
C GLU A 98 -1.67 -10.95 14.52
N PHE A 99 -0.96 -11.96 14.00
CA PHE A 99 -1.48 -13.32 13.78
C PHE A 99 -0.46 -14.40 14.15
N SER A 100 -0.96 -15.55 14.59
CA SER A 100 -0.13 -16.73 14.86
C SER A 100 0.21 -17.50 13.57
N LEU A 101 1.31 -17.13 12.90
CA LEU A 101 1.72 -17.67 11.59
C LEU A 101 2.73 -18.83 11.69
N HIS A 102 2.45 -19.85 12.50
CA HIS A 102 3.37 -20.97 12.79
C HIS A 102 3.96 -21.68 11.55
N GLY A 103 3.26 -21.67 10.41
CA GLY A 103 3.72 -22.31 9.17
C GLY A 103 4.75 -21.49 8.37
N LEU A 104 4.92 -20.20 8.68
CA LEU A 104 5.74 -19.28 7.90
C LEU A 104 7.23 -19.70 7.90
N ALA A 105 7.74 -20.12 9.07
CA ALA A 105 9.11 -20.59 9.25
C ALA A 105 9.45 -21.87 8.43
N HIS A 106 8.44 -22.57 7.91
CA HIS A 106 8.64 -23.78 7.10
C HIS A 106 8.71 -23.50 5.59
N LEU A 107 8.30 -22.30 5.15
CA LEU A 107 8.36 -21.93 3.73
C LEU A 107 9.81 -21.86 3.25
N GLN A 108 10.06 -22.41 2.07
CA GLN A 108 11.38 -22.41 1.44
C GLN A 108 11.40 -21.37 0.33
N GLY A 109 12.03 -20.22 0.61
CA GLY A 109 12.24 -19.17 -0.38
C GLY A 109 12.03 -17.76 0.19
N PRO A 110 12.47 -16.72 -0.52
CA PRO A 110 12.32 -15.34 -0.07
C PRO A 110 10.85 -14.93 -0.01
N ILE A 111 10.47 -14.28 1.09
CA ILE A 111 9.11 -13.77 1.33
C ILE A 111 9.17 -12.25 1.28
N LEU A 112 8.20 -11.64 0.59
CA LEU A 112 7.94 -10.20 0.66
C LEU A 112 6.62 -9.99 1.40
N GLU A 113 6.65 -9.18 2.44
CA GLU A 113 5.44 -8.75 3.12
C GLU A 113 4.98 -7.37 2.62
N LEU A 114 3.71 -7.29 2.25
CA LEU A 114 2.99 -6.06 1.92
C LEU A 114 2.27 -5.53 3.16
N GLY A 115 2.38 -4.22 3.36
CA GLY A 115 1.65 -3.54 4.42
C GLY A 115 1.25 -2.12 4.03
N ARG A 116 0.33 -1.55 4.81
CA ARG A 116 -0.10 -0.14 4.69
C ARG A 116 -0.49 0.28 3.26
N THR A 117 -1.04 -0.65 2.48
CA THR A 117 -1.55 -0.36 1.13
C THR A 117 -2.73 0.58 1.21
N CYS A 118 -2.67 1.72 0.53
CA CYS A 118 -3.80 2.63 0.43
C CYS A 118 -3.87 3.29 -0.95
N VAL A 119 -5.09 3.73 -1.30
CA VAL A 119 -5.38 4.49 -2.52
C VAL A 119 -6.28 5.65 -2.11
N ASP A 120 -5.91 6.86 -2.53
CA ASP A 120 -6.72 8.07 -2.39
C ASP A 120 -8.14 7.79 -2.91
N PRO A 121 -9.21 8.12 -2.16
CA PRO A 121 -10.58 7.82 -2.55
C PRO A 121 -10.96 8.27 -3.97
N ALA A 122 -10.47 9.42 -4.42
CA ALA A 122 -10.72 9.93 -5.77
C ALA A 122 -10.01 9.09 -6.85
N TYR A 123 -9.01 8.30 -6.48
CA TYR A 123 -8.19 7.45 -7.35
C TYR A 123 -8.52 5.95 -7.24
N ARG A 124 -9.58 5.56 -6.50
CA ARG A 124 -10.02 4.16 -6.40
C ARG A 124 -10.68 3.67 -7.68
N ASN A 125 -9.88 3.06 -8.54
CA ASN A 125 -10.32 2.40 -9.76
C ASN A 125 -9.32 1.28 -10.12
N GLY A 126 -9.70 0.41 -11.06
CA GLY A 126 -8.85 -0.70 -11.50
C GLY A 126 -7.52 -0.27 -12.11
N GLY A 127 -7.45 0.90 -12.75
CA GLY A 127 -6.22 1.43 -13.36
C GLY A 127 -5.16 1.79 -12.32
N THR A 128 -5.54 2.50 -11.24
CA THR A 128 -4.59 2.88 -10.19
C THR A 128 -3.97 1.66 -9.51
N ILE A 129 -4.80 0.68 -9.14
CA ILE A 129 -4.27 -0.52 -8.49
C ILE A 129 -3.46 -1.38 -9.46
N ALA A 130 -3.83 -1.45 -10.73
CA ALA A 130 -3.05 -2.16 -11.75
C ALA A 130 -1.64 -1.57 -11.93
N VAL A 131 -1.52 -0.23 -11.89
CA VAL A 131 -0.21 0.45 -11.96
C VAL A 131 0.61 0.20 -10.70
N LEU A 132 -0.01 0.21 -9.51
CA LEU A 132 0.71 -0.16 -8.27
C LEU A 132 1.20 -1.60 -8.33
N TRP A 133 0.34 -2.53 -8.76
CA TRP A 133 0.68 -3.95 -8.87
C TRP A 133 1.70 -4.24 -9.96
N SER A 134 1.78 -3.46 -11.03
CA SER A 134 2.85 -3.64 -12.02
C SER A 134 4.23 -3.39 -11.41
N GLU A 135 4.38 -2.34 -10.57
CA GLU A 135 5.66 -2.10 -9.90
C GLU A 135 5.94 -3.16 -8.82
N LEU A 136 4.92 -3.63 -8.10
CA LEU A 136 5.11 -4.76 -7.20
C LEU A 136 5.62 -5.99 -7.95
N ALA A 137 5.06 -6.29 -9.13
CA ALA A 137 5.49 -7.43 -9.93
C ALA A 137 6.97 -7.31 -10.34
N GLU A 138 7.42 -6.11 -10.72
CA GLU A 138 8.84 -5.85 -10.98
C GLU A 138 9.70 -6.09 -9.73
N VAL A 139 9.30 -5.58 -8.56
CA VAL A 139 10.01 -5.82 -7.29
C VAL A 139 10.07 -7.31 -6.96
N LEU A 140 8.98 -8.05 -7.16
CA LEU A 140 8.92 -9.50 -6.91
C LEU A 140 9.90 -10.26 -7.80
N ASN A 141 9.93 -9.93 -9.09
CA ASN A 141 10.82 -10.54 -10.07
C ASN A 141 12.28 -10.22 -9.80
N GLU A 142 12.61 -8.94 -9.55
CA GLU A 142 13.98 -8.50 -9.26
C GLU A 142 14.53 -9.11 -7.98
N GLY A 143 13.70 -9.23 -6.93
CA GLY A 143 14.09 -9.79 -5.65
C GLY A 143 14.08 -11.32 -5.60
N GLY A 144 13.56 -12.00 -6.63
CA GLY A 144 13.44 -13.46 -6.65
C GLY A 144 12.51 -14.00 -5.56
N TYR A 145 11.46 -13.25 -5.23
CA TYR A 145 10.54 -13.63 -4.16
C TYR A 145 9.67 -14.81 -4.58
N SER A 146 9.57 -15.80 -3.70
CA SER A 146 8.75 -17.00 -3.91
C SER A 146 7.37 -16.87 -3.29
N TYR A 147 7.24 -16.01 -2.28
CA TYR A 147 5.99 -15.79 -1.56
C TYR A 147 5.74 -14.31 -1.37
N LEU A 148 4.47 -13.95 -1.48
CA LEU A 148 3.94 -12.64 -1.15
C LEU A 148 2.89 -12.82 -0.07
N MET A 149 2.99 -12.04 1.00
CA MET A 149 2.03 -12.08 2.10
C MET A 149 1.75 -10.69 2.66
N GLY A 150 0.84 -10.61 3.61
CA GLY A 150 0.48 -9.38 4.32
C GLY A 150 -0.89 -9.52 4.97
N CYS A 151 -1.20 -8.63 5.90
CA CYS A 151 -2.50 -8.56 6.54
C CYS A 151 -3.29 -7.34 6.05
N ALA A 152 -4.61 -7.50 5.94
CA ALA A 152 -5.54 -6.43 5.61
C ALA A 152 -6.57 -6.26 6.72
N SER A 153 -6.96 -5.01 6.99
CA SER A 153 -8.05 -4.69 7.90
C SER A 153 -9.37 -4.67 7.15
N ILE A 154 -10.40 -5.27 7.73
CA ILE A 154 -11.76 -5.27 7.18
C ILE A 154 -12.66 -4.52 8.18
N PRO A 155 -13.35 -3.44 7.77
CA PRO A 155 -14.27 -2.75 8.66
C PRO A 155 -15.49 -3.65 8.94
N MET A 156 -15.93 -3.71 10.21
CA MET A 156 -17.10 -4.50 10.64
C MET A 156 -18.40 -3.66 10.70
N GLN A 157 -18.40 -2.48 10.08
CA GLN A 157 -19.49 -1.49 10.17
C GLN A 157 -20.76 -1.93 9.42
N ASP A 158 -20.67 -2.98 8.61
CA ASP A 158 -21.76 -3.60 7.86
C ASP A 158 -22.50 -4.71 8.65
N GLY A 159 -22.14 -4.92 9.93
CA GLY A 159 -22.74 -5.94 10.78
C GLY A 159 -21.98 -7.26 10.83
N GLY A 160 -20.72 -7.28 10.37
CA GLY A 160 -19.80 -8.39 10.60
C GLY A 160 -19.61 -8.72 12.09
N ILE A 161 -19.43 -10.01 12.40
CA ILE A 161 -19.14 -10.47 13.76
C ILE A 161 -17.64 -10.37 14.00
N GLN A 162 -17.25 -9.62 15.03
CA GLN A 162 -15.87 -9.58 15.50
C GLN A 162 -15.55 -10.90 16.20
N ALA A 163 -14.55 -11.63 15.68
CA ALA A 163 -14.06 -12.89 16.24
C ALA A 163 -13.17 -12.65 17.47
#